data_AF-A0A7X8SRP3-F1
#
_entry.id   AF-A0A7X8SRP3-F1
#
_cell.length_a   1.000
_cell.length_b   1.000
_cell.length_c   1.000
_cell.angle_alpha   90.00
_cell.angle_beta   90.00
_cell.angle_gamma   90.00
#
_symmetry.space_group_name_H-M   'P 1'
#
loop_
_entity.id
_entity.type
_entity.pdbx_description
1 polymer ?
#
loop_
_entity_poly.entity_id
_entity_poly.type
_entity_poly.pdbx_seq_one_letter_code
_entity_poly.pdbx_strand_id
1 'polypeptide(L)'
;MARKQSAPRLEFEAAAIYEYPEHLRPWLEALPKLPGVYQFHGDSDTMPLYIGKSVNLRSRVLSHLRTPEEAAMLRQSRRITWQRTAGELGALLLEARLIKEQQPLFNKRLRRNKQLCAWLLADDRPQIVYAR
;
A
#
# COMPACT_ATOMS: atom_id res chain seq x y z
N MET A 1 -13.31 50.47 -23.03
CA MET A 1 -13.22 49.00 -23.07
C MET A 1 -13.16 48.49 -21.63
N ALA A 2 -14.23 47.84 -21.16
CA ALA A 2 -14.37 47.43 -19.75
C ALA A 2 -13.59 46.13 -19.47
N ARG A 3 -12.66 46.17 -18.51
CA ARG A 3 -12.00 44.97 -17.97
C ARG A 3 -13.03 44.15 -17.19
N LYS A 4 -13.40 42.97 -17.69
CA LYS A 4 -14.11 41.96 -16.89
C LYS A 4 -13.21 41.56 -15.71
N GLN A 5 -13.60 41.92 -14.50
CA GLN A 5 -13.03 41.34 -13.29
C GLN A 5 -13.47 39.87 -13.23
N SER A 6 -12.52 38.96 -13.38
CA SER A 6 -12.73 37.53 -13.14
C SER A 6 -13.01 37.35 -11.64
N ALA A 7 -14.18 36.79 -11.32
CA ALA A 7 -14.49 36.38 -9.96
C ALA A 7 -13.38 35.44 -9.43
N PRO A 8 -13.01 35.52 -8.14
CA PRO A 8 -12.04 34.61 -7.57
C PRO A 8 -12.59 33.20 -7.71
N ARG A 9 -11.85 32.35 -8.41
CA ARG A 9 -12.08 30.91 -8.43
C ARG A 9 -12.00 30.48 -6.98
N LEU A 10 -13.12 30.05 -6.40
CA LEU A 10 -13.13 29.42 -5.09
C LEU A 10 -12.16 28.25 -5.17
N GLU A 11 -10.97 28.42 -4.61
CA GLU A 11 -10.08 27.33 -4.30
C GLU A 11 -10.81 26.52 -3.24
N PHE A 12 -11.62 25.56 -3.69
CA PHE A 12 -12.03 24.47 -2.83
C PHE A 12 -10.71 23.80 -2.41
N GLU A 13 -10.22 24.15 -1.22
CA GLU A 13 -9.25 23.37 -0.50
C GLU A 13 -9.86 21.98 -0.32
N ALA A 14 -9.66 21.10 -1.29
CA ALA A 14 -10.06 19.70 -1.20
C ALA A 14 -9.34 18.98 -0.03
N ALA A 15 -8.36 19.65 0.59
CA ALA A 15 -7.77 19.28 1.88
C ALA A 15 -8.74 19.42 3.06
N ALA A 16 -9.86 20.13 2.92
CA ALA A 16 -10.73 20.53 4.04
C ALA A 16 -11.70 19.46 4.55
N ILE A 17 -11.81 18.28 3.92
CA ILE A 17 -12.58 17.17 4.50
C ILE A 17 -11.84 15.85 4.24
N TYR A 18 -10.71 15.66 4.91
CA TYR A 18 -10.20 14.29 5.10
C TYR A 18 -11.15 13.57 6.07
N GLU A 19 -12.01 12.72 5.52
CA GLU A 19 -12.87 11.87 6.33
C GLU A 19 -12.11 10.58 6.70
N TYR A 20 -11.97 10.36 8.00
CA TYR A 20 -11.37 9.13 8.51
C TYR A 20 -12.23 7.93 8.07
N PRO A 21 -11.64 6.87 7.49
CA PRO A 21 -12.39 5.74 6.94
C PRO A 21 -12.94 4.82 8.05
N GLU A 22 -13.95 5.27 8.78
CA GLU A 22 -14.59 4.54 9.90
C GLU A 22 -15.13 3.17 9.48
N HIS A 23 -15.56 3.02 8.23
CA HIS A 23 -16.02 1.74 7.69
C HIS A 23 -14.94 0.65 7.76
N LEU A 24 -13.64 1.00 7.78
CA LEU A 24 -12.53 0.04 7.91
C LEU A 24 -12.18 -0.34 9.36
N ARG A 25 -12.84 0.29 10.34
CA ARG A 25 -12.57 0.08 11.77
C ARG A 25 -12.71 -1.36 12.25
N PRO A 26 -13.67 -2.19 11.78
CA PRO A 26 -13.82 -3.57 12.26
C PRO A 26 -12.55 -4.43 12.09
N TRP A 27 -11.74 -4.17 11.05
CA TRP A 27 -10.50 -4.93 10.82
C TRP A 27 -9.34 -4.46 11.69
N LEU A 28 -9.40 -3.24 12.24
CA LEU A 28 -8.29 -2.65 12.99
C LEU A 28 -8.04 -3.36 14.31
N GLU A 29 -9.08 -3.84 14.97
CA GLU A 29 -8.98 -4.51 16.27
C GLU A 29 -8.22 -5.83 16.17
N ALA A 30 -8.45 -6.57 15.08
CA ALA A 30 -7.83 -7.87 14.84
C ALA A 30 -6.40 -7.80 14.26
N LEU A 31 -5.92 -6.62 13.86
CA LEU A 31 -4.56 -6.46 13.34
C LEU A 31 -3.49 -6.70 14.43
N PRO A 32 -2.57 -7.65 14.20
CA PRO A 32 -1.52 -7.93 15.16
C PRO A 32 -0.42 -6.85 15.15
N LYS A 33 0.27 -6.70 16.28
CA LYS A 33 1.52 -5.91 16.37
C LYS A 33 2.73 -6.78 16.01
N LEU A 34 2.68 -7.45 14.86
CA LEU A 34 3.70 -8.39 14.39
C LEU A 34 4.11 -8.09 12.94
N PRO A 35 5.26 -8.64 12.47
CA PRO A 35 5.66 -8.55 11.07
C PRO A 35 4.70 -9.29 10.14
N GLY A 36 4.53 -8.76 8.93
CA GLY A 36 3.73 -9.41 7.90
C GLY A 36 3.40 -8.52 6.71
N VAL A 37 2.48 -9.01 5.89
CA VAL A 37 1.89 -8.33 4.75
C VAL A 37 0.41 -8.06 5.02
N TYR A 38 -0.08 -6.89 4.67
CA TYR A 38 -1.50 -6.52 4.69
C TYR A 38 -1.98 -6.19 3.28
N GLN A 39 -3.28 -6.34 3.07
CA GLN A 39 -3.93 -6.09 1.78
C GLN A 39 -5.20 -5.29 2.00
N PHE A 40 -5.38 -4.23 1.23
CA PHE A 40 -6.66 -3.53 1.09
C PHE A 40 -7.40 -4.10 -0.11
N HIS A 41 -8.64 -4.53 0.11
CA HIS A 41 -9.52 -5.09 -0.92
C HIS A 41 -10.64 -4.11 -1.21
N GLY A 42 -11.08 -4.06 -2.48
CA GLY A 42 -12.28 -3.31 -2.88
C GLY A 42 -13.52 -4.19 -2.80
N ASP A 43 -14.47 -3.98 -3.71
CA ASP A 43 -15.66 -4.84 -3.80
C ASP A 43 -15.34 -6.24 -4.36
N SER A 44 -14.21 -6.39 -5.07
CA SER A 44 -13.72 -7.69 -5.52
C SER A 44 -12.92 -8.38 -4.42
N ASP A 45 -13.26 -9.64 -4.14
CA ASP A 45 -12.52 -10.47 -3.19
C ASP A 45 -11.25 -11.10 -3.76
N THR A 46 -11.09 -11.11 -5.09
CA THR A 46 -9.99 -11.82 -5.76
C THR A 46 -8.77 -10.94 -6.01
N MET A 47 -8.95 -9.62 -6.18
CA MET A 47 -7.88 -8.71 -6.58
C MET A 47 -7.75 -7.56 -5.58
N PRO A 48 -6.65 -7.48 -4.81
CA PRO A 48 -6.46 -6.39 -3.87
C PRO A 48 -6.20 -5.07 -4.60
N LEU A 49 -6.65 -3.98 -3.97
CA LEU A 49 -6.35 -2.62 -4.39
C LEU A 49 -4.90 -2.27 -4.08
N TYR A 50 -4.41 -2.72 -2.92
CA TYR A 50 -3.06 -2.45 -2.44
C TYR A 50 -2.55 -3.58 -1.56
N ILE A 51 -1.25 -3.84 -1.65
CA ILE A 51 -0.52 -4.77 -0.80
C ILE A 51 0.66 -4.03 -0.18
N GLY A 52 0.86 -4.14 1.12
CA GLY A 52 2.00 -3.54 1.81
C GLY A 52 2.59 -4.43 2.89
N LYS A 53 3.85 -4.21 3.24
CA LYS A 53 4.56 -4.91 4.33
C LYS A 53 4.79 -4.03 5.56
N SER A 54 4.96 -4.67 6.72
CA SER A 54 5.42 -4.00 7.93
C SER A 54 6.07 -4.97 8.91
N VAL A 55 6.93 -4.45 9.80
CA VAL A 55 7.33 -5.14 11.04
C VAL A 55 6.28 -5.05 12.14
N ASN A 56 5.32 -4.12 11.99
CA ASN A 56 4.15 -3.98 12.84
C ASN A 56 2.93 -3.65 11.97
N LEU A 57 2.13 -4.67 11.67
CA LEU A 57 0.95 -4.57 10.81
C LEU A 57 -0.04 -3.50 11.29
N ARG A 58 -0.41 -3.54 12.58
CA ARG A 58 -1.37 -2.59 13.16
C ARG A 58 -0.93 -1.13 13.00
N SER A 59 0.30 -0.82 13.41
CA SER A 59 0.81 0.57 13.33
C SER A 59 0.87 1.07 11.89
N ARG A 60 1.26 0.20 10.94
CA ARG A 60 1.35 0.58 9.53
C ARG A 60 -0.01 0.82 8.90
N VAL A 61 -0.99 -0.04 9.14
CA VAL A 61 -2.36 0.17 8.64
C VAL A 61 -2.97 1.44 9.24
N LEU A 62 -2.79 1.69 10.53
CA LEU A 62 -3.25 2.94 11.16
C LEU A 62 -2.60 4.19 10.57
N SER A 63 -1.33 4.10 10.13
CA SER A 63 -0.66 5.17 9.41
C SER A 63 -1.33 5.46 8.08
N HIS A 64 -1.74 4.43 7.33
CA HIS A 64 -2.45 4.63 6.06
C HIS A 64 -3.73 5.44 6.27
N LEU A 65 -4.51 5.11 7.31
CA LEU A 65 -5.76 5.81 7.66
C LEU A 65 -5.57 7.25 8.19
N ARG A 66 -4.36 7.81 8.11
CA ARG A 66 -4.07 9.21 8.45
C ARG A 66 -3.35 9.95 7.32
N THR A 67 -3.07 9.27 6.20
CA THR A 67 -2.36 9.83 5.05
C THR A 67 -3.36 10.34 4.01
N PRO A 68 -3.48 11.66 3.79
CA PRO A 68 -4.43 12.22 2.82
C PRO A 68 -4.20 11.73 1.38
N GLU A 69 -2.94 11.51 0.99
CA GLU A 69 -2.55 11.03 -0.35
C GLU A 69 -3.11 9.63 -0.67
N GLU A 70 -3.46 8.87 0.36
CA GLU A 70 -3.97 7.51 0.25
C GLU A 70 -5.51 7.45 0.34
N ALA A 71 -6.17 8.60 0.53
CA ALA A 71 -7.62 8.68 0.67
C ALA A 71 -8.38 8.07 -0.51
N ALA A 72 -7.85 8.17 -1.74
CA ALA A 72 -8.46 7.54 -2.91
C ALA A 72 -8.52 6.00 -2.82
N MET A 73 -7.45 5.37 -2.34
CA MET A 73 -7.40 3.93 -2.09
C MET A 73 -8.33 3.55 -0.95
N LEU A 74 -8.31 4.32 0.14
CA LEU A 74 -9.09 4.03 1.33
C LEU A 74 -10.60 4.14 1.08
N ARG A 75 -11.06 5.13 0.29
CA ARG A 75 -12.48 5.24 -0.08
C ARG A 75 -12.99 4.06 -0.90
N GLN A 76 -12.13 3.43 -1.70
CA GLN A 76 -12.47 2.24 -2.48
C GLN A 76 -12.33 0.94 -1.68
N SER A 77 -11.64 0.99 -0.54
CA SER A 77 -11.41 -0.20 0.29
C SER A 77 -12.69 -0.61 0.99
N ARG A 78 -12.88 -1.92 1.15
CA ARG A 78 -14.02 -2.54 1.83
C ARG A 78 -13.60 -3.54 2.87
N ARG A 79 -12.39 -4.09 2.76
CA ARG A 79 -11.89 -5.15 3.64
C ARG A 79 -10.38 -5.07 3.75
N ILE A 80 -9.86 -5.43 4.92
CA ILE A 80 -8.42 -5.56 5.16
C ILE A 80 -8.12 -7.01 5.53
N THR A 81 -7.12 -7.61 4.89
CA THR A 81 -6.55 -8.90 5.32
C THR A 81 -5.08 -8.77 5.61
N TRP A 82 -4.53 -9.76 6.31
CA TRP A 82 -3.12 -9.81 6.63
C TRP A 82 -2.62 -11.23 6.74
N GLN A 83 -1.32 -11.40 6.47
CA GLN A 83 -0.58 -12.62 6.67
C GLN A 83 0.68 -12.30 7.48
N ARG A 84 0.83 -12.95 8.63
CA ARG A 84 2.01 -12.82 9.50
C ARG A 84 3.22 -13.48 8.85
N THR A 85 4.40 -12.93 9.12
CA THR A 85 5.68 -13.53 8.73
C THR A 85 6.60 -13.66 9.95
N ALA A 86 7.64 -14.50 9.84
CA ALA A 86 8.62 -14.70 10.91
C ALA A 86 9.46 -13.44 11.19
N GLY A 87 9.50 -12.49 10.27
CA GLY A 87 10.29 -11.26 10.40
C GLY A 87 10.16 -10.36 9.18
N GLU A 88 11.00 -9.32 9.14
CA GLU A 88 11.00 -8.33 8.07
C GLU A 88 11.34 -8.93 6.70
N LEU A 89 12.38 -9.77 6.63
CA LEU A 89 12.80 -10.37 5.37
C LEU A 89 11.67 -11.19 4.73
N GLY A 90 10.96 -11.99 5.53
CA GLY A 90 9.80 -12.73 5.05
C GLY A 90 8.67 -11.80 4.57
N ALA A 91 8.44 -10.68 5.25
CA ALA A 91 7.43 -9.70 4.85
C ALA A 91 7.80 -9.03 3.51
N LEU A 92 9.06 -8.67 3.31
CA LEU A 92 9.59 -8.12 2.06
C LEU A 92 9.42 -9.09 0.89
N LEU A 93 9.83 -10.35 1.07
CA LEU A 93 9.74 -11.37 0.02
C LEU A 93 8.28 -11.70 -0.33
N LEU A 94 7.42 -11.84 0.68
CA LEU A 94 6.00 -12.13 0.48
C LEU A 94 5.29 -10.97 -0.22
N GLU A 95 5.52 -9.72 0.20
CA GLU A 95 4.94 -8.54 -0.45
C GLU A 95 5.36 -8.46 -1.92
N ALA A 96 6.65 -8.63 -2.20
CA ALA A 96 7.17 -8.59 -3.55
C ALA A 96 6.52 -9.66 -4.44
N ARG A 97 6.45 -10.91 -3.95
CA ARG A 97 5.76 -12.00 -4.64
C ARG A 97 4.30 -11.66 -4.93
N LEU A 98 3.54 -11.26 -3.92
CA LEU A 98 2.10 -11.03 -4.07
C LEU A 98 1.79 -9.83 -4.98
N ILE A 99 2.58 -8.76 -4.93
CA ILE A 99 2.42 -7.63 -5.87
C ILE A 99 2.68 -8.08 -7.31
N LYS A 100 3.63 -8.99 -7.53
CA LYS A 100 3.92 -9.53 -8.86
C LYS A 100 2.84 -10.46 -9.38
N GLU A 101 2.29 -11.31 -8.53
CA GLU A 101 1.22 -12.24 -8.90
C GLU A 101 -0.12 -11.51 -9.13
N GLN A 102 -0.45 -10.54 -8.27
CA GLN A 102 -1.80 -9.94 -8.22
C GLN A 102 -1.89 -8.54 -8.83
N GLN A 103 -0.77 -7.92 -9.18
CA GLN A 103 -0.72 -6.62 -9.89
C GLN A 103 -1.66 -5.51 -9.33
N PRO A 104 -1.72 -5.29 -8.00
CA PRO A 104 -2.68 -4.37 -7.37
C PRO A 104 -2.62 -2.94 -7.95
N LEU A 105 -3.78 -2.29 -8.05
CA LEU A 105 -3.97 -1.00 -8.73
C LEU A 105 -3.11 0.13 -8.13
N PHE A 106 -2.98 0.17 -6.80
CA PHE A 106 -2.30 1.28 -6.11
C PHE A 106 -0.79 1.04 -5.90
N ASN A 107 -0.27 -0.18 -6.09
CA ASN A 107 1.18 -0.45 -6.02
C ASN A 107 1.90 -0.03 -7.32
N LYS A 108 2.17 1.25 -7.53
CA LYS A 108 2.75 1.73 -8.80
C LYS A 108 4.18 1.26 -9.07
N ARG A 109 5.07 1.37 -8.07
CA ARG A 109 6.53 1.15 -8.25
C ARG A 109 6.86 -0.31 -8.51
N LEU A 110 6.55 -1.17 -7.54
CA LEU A 110 6.93 -2.57 -7.61
C LEU A 110 6.16 -3.34 -8.69
N ARG A 111 4.94 -2.91 -9.05
CA ARG A 111 4.21 -3.47 -10.20
C ARG A 111 4.99 -3.28 -11.51
N ARG A 112 5.54 -2.08 -11.74
CA ARG A 112 6.29 -1.73 -12.96
C ARG A 112 7.70 -2.31 -13.01
N ASN A 113 8.34 -2.61 -11.87
CA ASN A 113 9.71 -3.09 -11.85
C ASN A 113 9.86 -4.50 -12.45
N LYS A 114 10.24 -4.65 -13.72
CA LYS A 114 10.38 -5.98 -14.34
C LYS A 114 11.72 -6.68 -14.05
N GLN A 115 12.68 -5.96 -13.47
CA GLN A 115 14.02 -6.48 -13.24
C GLN A 115 14.01 -7.37 -11.99
N LEU A 116 14.20 -8.67 -12.20
CA LEU A 116 14.35 -9.64 -11.12
C LEU A 116 15.81 -9.70 -10.68
N CYS A 117 16.04 -9.88 -9.39
CA CYS A 117 17.37 -10.12 -8.83
C CYS A 117 17.34 -11.30 -7.87
N ALA A 118 18.51 -11.87 -7.64
CA ALA A 118 18.74 -12.91 -6.66
C ALA A 118 20.04 -12.65 -5.90
N TRP A 119 20.13 -13.20 -4.70
CA TRP A 119 21.38 -13.32 -3.98
C TRP A 119 22.08 -14.59 -4.45
N LEU A 120 23.30 -14.44 -4.97
CA LEU A 120 24.21 -15.54 -5.30
C LEU A 120 25.28 -15.59 -4.21
N LEU A 121 25.41 -16.73 -3.54
CA LEU A 121 26.53 -16.98 -2.63
C LEU A 121 27.65 -17.63 -3.45
N ALA A 122 28.69 -16.86 -3.76
CA ALA A 122 29.88 -17.32 -4.47
C ALA A 122 31.12 -17.03 -3.62
N ASP A 123 31.97 -18.04 -3.40
CA ASP A 123 33.18 -17.94 -2.58
C ASP A 123 32.93 -17.31 -1.19
N ASP A 124 31.86 -17.77 -0.51
CA ASP A 124 31.37 -17.25 0.78
C ASP A 124 31.05 -15.75 0.81
N ARG A 125 30.89 -15.12 -0.36
CA ARG A 125 30.52 -13.71 -0.50
C ARG A 125 29.15 -13.58 -1.17
N PRO A 126 28.19 -12.89 -0.53
CA PRO A 126 26.90 -12.65 -1.14
C PRO A 126 27.03 -11.58 -2.25
N GLN A 127 26.57 -11.91 -3.46
CA GLN A 127 26.51 -11.02 -4.61
C GLN A 127 25.06 -10.87 -5.07
N ILE A 128 24.67 -9.68 -5.53
CA ILE A 128 23.37 -9.48 -6.16
C ILE A 128 23.55 -9.72 -7.67
N VAL A 129 22.83 -10.70 -8.21
CA VAL A 129 22.76 -10.98 -9.64
C VAL A 129 21.38 -10.61 -10.16
N TYR A 130 21.33 -10.17 -11.42
CA TYR A 130 20.09 -9.78 -12.08
C TYR A 130 19.74 -10.78 -13.18
N ALA A 131 18.46 -11.05 -13.37
CA ALA A 131 17.99 -11.80 -14.52
C ALA A 131 18.33 -11.03 -15.80
N ARG A 132 18.92 -11.74 -16.78
CA ARG A 132 19.24 -11.21 -18.11
C ARG A 132 17.99 -11.15 -18.98
#